data_AF-A0A7S0BIJ0-F1
#
_entry.id   AF-A0A7S0BIJ0-F1
#
_cell.length_a   1.000
_cell.length_b   1.000
_cell.length_c   1.000
_cell.angle_alpha   90.00
_cell.angle_beta   90.00
_cell.angle_gamma   90.00
#
_symmetry.space_group_name_H-M   'P 1'
#
loop_
_entity.id
_entity.type
_entity.pdbx_description
1 polymer ?
#
loop_
_entity_poly.entity_id
_entity_poly.type
_entity_poly.pdbx_seq_one_letter_code
_entity_poly.pdbx_strand_id
1 'polypeptide(L)'
;RIDEVTLGLAKSLEQSASILLSGRGFQFATCLEGALKIKEVSYTHTEGIHSGELKHGPLALIDDDMPVIFFAASDNTRDRVKSALEQVLARRSSGVFVIVCTEDDPDMVKYR
;
A
#
# COMPACT_ATOMS: atom_id res chain seq x y z
N ARG A 1 -0.91 -19.31 -10.20
CA ARG A 1 -2.05 -18.36 -10.14
C ARG A 1 -1.87 -17.25 -9.09
N ILE A 2 -1.58 -17.52 -7.81
CA ILE A 2 -1.15 -16.46 -6.85
C ILE A 2 0.36 -16.19 -6.99
N ASP A 3 1.17 -17.23 -7.04
CA ASP A 3 2.64 -17.07 -7.06
C ASP A 3 3.15 -16.28 -8.27
N GLU A 4 2.51 -16.44 -9.44
CA GLU A 4 2.86 -15.69 -10.65
C GLU A 4 2.55 -14.20 -10.53
N VAL A 5 1.42 -13.85 -9.90
CA VAL A 5 1.02 -12.46 -9.65
C VAL A 5 1.97 -11.84 -8.63
N THR A 6 2.24 -12.55 -7.53
CA THR A 6 3.17 -12.11 -6.49
C THR A 6 4.59 -11.94 -7.06
N LEU A 7 5.04 -12.85 -7.92
CA LEU A 7 6.35 -12.75 -8.57
C LEU A 7 6.42 -11.57 -9.55
N GLY A 8 5.36 -11.35 -10.33
CA GLY A 8 5.27 -10.18 -11.21
C GLY A 8 5.32 -8.86 -10.42
N LEU A 9 4.61 -8.81 -9.30
CA LEU A 9 4.63 -7.67 -8.40
C LEU A 9 6.03 -7.47 -7.79
N ALA A 10 6.65 -8.53 -7.28
CA ALA A 10 7.97 -8.47 -6.69
C ALA A 10 9.00 -7.87 -7.66
N LYS A 11 8.96 -8.28 -8.93
CA LYS A 11 9.82 -7.69 -9.99
C LYS A 11 9.58 -6.20 -10.19
N SER A 12 8.34 -5.73 -10.10
CA SER A 12 8.03 -4.30 -10.23
C SER A 12 8.49 -3.46 -9.04
N LEU A 13 8.72 -4.08 -7.89
CA LEU A 13 9.14 -3.44 -6.63
C LEU A 13 10.65 -3.58 -6.37
N GLU A 14 11.36 -4.42 -7.13
CA GLU A 14 12.76 -4.80 -6.87
C GLU A 14 13.72 -3.59 -6.86
N GLN A 15 13.49 -2.63 -7.75
CA GLN A 15 14.37 -1.45 -7.92
C GLN A 15 13.99 -0.28 -6.99
N SER A 16 12.97 -0.46 -6.15
CA SER A 16 12.48 0.63 -5.30
C SER A 16 13.38 0.83 -4.09
N ALA A 17 13.86 2.06 -3.90
CA ALA A 17 14.69 2.42 -2.75
C ALA A 17 13.92 2.33 -1.42
N SER A 18 12.65 2.74 -1.45
CA SER A 18 11.74 2.71 -0.31
C SER A 18 10.36 2.24 -0.74
N ILE A 19 9.63 1.57 0.17
CA ILE A 19 8.26 1.14 -0.04
C ILE A 19 7.41 1.54 1.18
N LEU A 20 6.20 2.03 0.92
CA LEU A 20 5.25 2.37 1.98
C LEU A 20 4.09 1.38 1.99
N LEU A 21 3.81 0.77 3.14
CA LEU A 21 2.60 -0.02 3.36
C LEU A 21 1.62 0.82 4.18
N SER A 22 0.35 0.84 3.78
CA SER A 22 -0.67 1.55 4.55
C SER A 22 -1.98 0.79 4.68
N GLY A 23 -2.57 0.89 5.86
CA GLY A 23 -3.80 0.20 6.23
C GLY A 23 -4.39 0.82 7.49
N ARG A 24 -5.60 0.37 7.85
CA ARG A 24 -6.33 0.89 9.01
C ARG A 24 -6.91 -0.24 9.84
N GLY A 25 -7.14 0.03 11.12
CA GLY A 25 -7.69 -0.96 12.03
C GLY A 25 -6.80 -2.20 12.09
N PHE A 26 -7.39 -3.39 11.93
CA PHE A 26 -6.64 -4.65 11.96
C PHE A 26 -5.58 -4.75 10.85
N GLN A 27 -5.81 -4.11 9.70
CA GLN A 27 -4.86 -4.13 8.59
C GLN A 27 -3.58 -3.34 8.89
N PHE A 28 -3.57 -2.46 9.89
CA PHE A 28 -2.35 -1.79 10.30
C PHE A 28 -1.31 -2.77 10.85
N ALA A 29 -1.73 -3.79 11.61
CA ALA A 29 -0.82 -4.85 12.06
C ALA A 29 -0.22 -5.62 10.88
N THR A 30 -1.05 -5.93 9.86
CA THR A 30 -0.59 -6.54 8.60
C THR A 30 0.41 -5.67 7.86
N CYS A 31 0.21 -4.35 7.85
CA CYS A 31 1.17 -3.41 7.25
C CYS A 31 2.52 -3.42 7.97
N LEU A 32 2.50 -3.40 9.31
CA LEU A 32 3.72 -3.43 10.12
C LEU A 32 4.51 -4.72 9.91
N GLU A 33 3.82 -5.86 9.90
CA GLU A 33 4.44 -7.16 9.65
C GLU A 33 4.98 -7.27 8.22
N GLY A 34 4.19 -6.86 7.22
CA GLY A 34 4.65 -6.83 5.83
C GLY A 34 5.89 -5.95 5.64
N ALA A 35 5.91 -4.77 6.28
CA ALA A 35 7.04 -3.87 6.22
C ALA A 35 8.28 -4.45 6.91
N LEU A 36 8.08 -5.13 8.05
CA LEU A 36 9.14 -5.85 8.75
C LEU A 36 9.73 -6.95 7.86
N LYS A 37 8.88 -7.78 7.24
CA LYS A 37 9.35 -8.90 6.42
C LYS A 37 10.09 -8.43 5.18
N ILE A 38 9.60 -7.40 4.48
CA ILE A 38 10.31 -6.82 3.33
C ILE A 38 11.69 -6.32 3.77
N LYS A 39 11.78 -5.56 4.86
CA LYS A 39 13.07 -5.10 5.41
C LYS A 39 14.04 -6.24 5.72
N GLU A 40 13.55 -7.31 6.34
CA GLU A 40 14.37 -8.44 6.75
C GLU A 40 14.95 -9.23 5.56
N VAL A 41 14.15 -9.43 4.50
CA VAL A 41 14.53 -10.32 3.40
C VAL A 41 15.14 -9.60 2.19
N SER A 42 14.72 -8.36 1.90
CA SER A 42 15.18 -7.62 0.72
C SER A 42 16.09 -6.45 1.05
N TYR A 43 16.23 -6.08 2.32
CA TYR A 43 16.94 -4.87 2.77
C TYR A 43 16.37 -3.54 2.23
N THR A 44 15.20 -3.58 1.60
CA THR A 44 14.51 -2.38 1.11
C THR A 44 13.94 -1.60 2.29
N HIS A 45 14.17 -0.28 2.32
CA HIS A 45 13.61 0.57 3.36
C HIS A 45 12.07 0.54 3.28
N THR A 46 11.42 -0.07 4.26
CA THR A 46 9.98 -0.28 4.21
C THR A 46 9.33 0.10 5.53
N GLU A 47 8.26 0.90 5.44
CA GLU A 47 7.52 1.38 6.60
C GLU A 47 6.04 1.06 6.49
N GLY A 48 5.45 0.64 7.60
CA GLY A 48 4.00 0.47 7.74
C GLY A 48 3.41 1.68 8.44
N ILE A 49 2.55 2.42 7.75
CA ILE A 49 1.91 3.64 8.27
C ILE A 49 0.39 3.45 8.37
N HIS A 50 -0.15 3.82 9.53
CA HIS A 50 -1.60 3.84 9.71
C HIS A 50 -2.21 4.90 8.77
N SER A 51 -3.23 4.54 8.00
CA SER A 51 -3.73 5.40 6.92
C SER A 51 -4.30 6.75 7.40
N GLY A 52 -4.70 6.84 8.68
CA GLY A 52 -5.09 8.10 9.31
C GLY A 52 -3.93 9.08 9.53
N GLU A 53 -2.70 8.59 9.62
CA GLU A 53 -1.51 9.39 9.92
C GLU A 53 -0.86 9.99 8.68
N LEU A 54 -1.32 9.59 7.48
CA LEU A 54 -0.76 10.03 6.21
C LEU A 54 -0.64 11.55 6.08
N LYS A 55 -1.64 12.31 6.57
CA LYS A 55 -1.64 13.79 6.51
C LYS A 55 -0.69 14.47 7.51
N HIS A 56 -0.17 13.72 8.48
CA HIS A 56 0.65 14.26 9.55
C HIS A 56 2.16 14.20 9.24
N GLY A 57 2.52 14.07 7.95
CA GLY A 57 3.91 14.03 7.48
C GLY A 57 4.15 13.03 6.34
N PRO A 58 3.72 11.75 6.45
CA PRO A 58 4.07 10.70 5.49
C PRO A 58 3.68 11.02 4.04
N LEU A 59 2.55 11.71 3.81
CA LEU A 59 2.14 12.14 2.47
C LEU A 59 3.13 13.10 1.79
N ALA A 60 4.04 13.75 2.53
CA ALA A 60 5.10 14.59 1.97
C ALA A 60 6.31 13.77 1.48
N LEU A 61 6.43 12.51 1.93
CA LEU A 61 7.49 11.58 1.52
C LEU A 61 7.11 10.78 0.27
N ILE A 62 5.84 10.80 -0.11
CA ILE A 62 5.35 10.11 -1.31
C ILE A 62 5.66 10.98 -2.53
N ASP A 63 6.64 10.55 -3.33
CA ASP A 63 6.96 11.07 -4.66
C ASP A 63 6.43 10.14 -5.76
N ASP A 64 6.83 10.30 -7.03
CA ASP A 64 6.38 9.43 -8.13
C ASP A 64 7.08 8.07 -8.16
N ASP A 65 8.18 7.89 -7.44
CA ASP A 65 9.03 6.69 -7.53
C ASP A 65 8.83 5.70 -6.36
N MET A 66 8.36 6.14 -5.19
CA MET A 66 8.20 5.30 -4.00
C MET A 66 6.93 4.42 -4.02
N PRO A 67 6.95 3.10 -4.26
CA PRO A 67 5.72 2.31 -4.33
C PRO A 67 4.91 2.35 -3.04
N VAL A 68 3.58 2.28 -3.19
CA VAL A 68 2.67 2.22 -2.05
C VAL A 68 1.76 1.00 -2.15
N ILE A 69 1.75 0.19 -1.09
CA ILE A 69 0.89 -0.98 -0.93
C ILE A 69 -0.20 -0.64 0.08
N PHE A 70 -1.45 -0.60 -0.35
CA PHE A 70 -2.61 -0.32 0.48
C PHE A 70 -3.41 -1.58 0.80
N PHE A 71 -3.71 -1.78 2.08
CA PHE A 71 -4.64 -2.81 2.55
C PHE A 71 -6.01 -2.20 2.76
N ALA A 72 -6.95 -2.55 1.89
CA ALA A 72 -8.30 -2.04 1.84
C ALA A 72 -9.32 -3.18 1.99
N ALA A 73 -9.40 -3.71 3.21
CA ALA A 73 -10.38 -4.73 3.57
C ALA A 73 -11.80 -4.15 3.60
N SER A 74 -12.80 -4.99 3.34
CA SER A 74 -14.21 -4.61 3.41
C SER A 74 -14.72 -4.65 4.86
N ASP A 75 -14.24 -3.71 5.68
CA ASP A 75 -14.60 -3.57 7.09
C ASP A 75 -15.13 -2.17 7.45
N ASN A 76 -15.34 -1.90 8.74
CA ASN A 76 -15.85 -0.62 9.24
C ASN A 76 -14.89 0.58 9.04
N THR A 77 -13.66 0.33 8.57
CA THR A 77 -12.66 1.35 8.25
C THR A 77 -12.58 1.66 6.76
N ARG A 78 -13.28 0.89 5.91
CA ARG A 78 -13.24 0.95 4.45
C ARG A 78 -13.36 2.35 3.88
N ASP A 79 -14.38 3.12 4.24
CA ASP A 79 -14.60 4.46 3.67
C ASP A 79 -13.46 5.43 4.01
N ARG A 80 -12.85 5.25 5.20
CA ARG A 80 -11.70 6.05 5.61
C ARG A 80 -10.42 5.63 4.89
N VAL A 81 -10.24 4.33 4.64
CA VAL A 81 -9.13 3.81 3.83
C VAL A 81 -9.25 4.30 2.39
N LYS A 82 -10.45 4.28 1.79
CA LYS A 82 -10.69 4.83 0.45
C LYS A 82 -10.37 6.32 0.37
N SER A 83 -10.79 7.11 1.36
CA SER A 83 -10.44 8.54 1.38
C SER A 83 -8.92 8.76 1.46
N ALA A 84 -8.20 7.94 2.23
CA ALA A 84 -6.74 7.98 2.29
C ALA A 84 -6.09 7.56 0.96
N LEU A 85 -6.59 6.49 0.35
CA LEU A 85 -6.19 6.00 -0.96
C LEU A 85 -6.31 7.09 -2.03
N GLU A 86 -7.47 7.75 -2.13
CA GLU A 86 -7.71 8.83 -3.09
C GLU A 86 -6.76 10.02 -2.88
N GLN A 87 -6.39 10.33 -1.64
CA GLN A 87 -5.41 11.38 -1.37
C GLN A 87 -4.01 11.02 -1.83
N VAL A 88 -3.61 9.76 -1.71
CA VAL A 88 -2.32 9.28 -2.23
C VAL A 88 -2.34 9.29 -3.76
N LEU A 89 -3.40 8.76 -4.38
CA LEU A 89 -3.55 8.76 -5.84
C LEU A 89 -3.58 10.17 -6.43
N ALA A 90 -4.19 11.14 -5.74
CA ALA A 90 -4.21 12.53 -6.20
C ALA A 90 -2.83 13.22 -6.19
N ARG A 91 -1.85 12.68 -5.44
CA ARG A 91 -0.48 13.22 -5.39
C ARG A 91 0.49 12.55 -6.33
N ARG A 92 0.13 11.38 -6.87
CA ARG A 92 1.02 10.59 -7.74
C ARG A 92 0.53 10.59 -9.17
N SER A 93 1.47 10.61 -10.09
CA SER A 93 1.20 10.57 -11.53
C SER A 93 1.60 9.26 -12.18
N SER A 94 2.59 8.52 -11.63
CA SER A 94 3.22 7.40 -12.37
C SER A 94 3.80 6.23 -11.55
N GLY A 95 3.69 6.23 -10.21
CA GLY A 95 4.30 5.21 -9.36
C GLY A 95 3.54 3.86 -9.26
N VAL A 96 4.26 2.81 -8.85
CA VAL A 96 3.66 1.48 -8.60
C VAL A 96 2.72 1.54 -7.39
N PHE A 97 1.48 1.13 -7.61
CA PHE A 97 0.43 1.15 -6.58
C PHE A 97 -0.24 -0.22 -6.49
N VAL A 98 -0.28 -0.79 -5.28
CA VAL A 98 -0.84 -2.11 -5.04
C VAL A 98 -2.00 -1.99 -4.07
N ILE A 99 -3.17 -2.50 -4.44
CA ILE A 99 -4.34 -2.55 -3.55
C ILE A 99 -4.62 -4.01 -3.22
N VAL A 100 -4.39 -4.36 -1.95
CA VAL A 100 -4.82 -5.62 -1.38
C VAL A 100 -6.21 -5.42 -0.82
N CYS A 101 -7.22 -5.98 -1.47
CA CYS A 101 -8.62 -5.82 -1.11
C CYS A 101 -9.35 -7.16 -1.01
N THR A 102 -10.60 -7.10 -0.52
CA THR A 102 -11.47 -8.26 -0.47
C THR A 102 -11.82 -8.69 -1.90
N GLU A 103 -11.87 -9.99 -2.16
CA GLU A 103 -12.30 -10.52 -3.44
C GLU A 103 -13.70 -9.98 -3.80
N ASP A 104 -13.89 -9.62 -5.07
CA ASP A 104 -15.13 -9.06 -5.61
C ASP A 104 -15.65 -7.78 -4.92
N ASP A 105 -14.79 -6.95 -4.30
CA ASP A 105 -15.20 -5.64 -3.78
C ASP A 105 -15.56 -4.67 -4.93
N PRO A 106 -16.85 -4.33 -5.12
CA PRO A 106 -17.30 -3.52 -6.26
C PRO A 106 -16.71 -2.10 -6.24
N ASP A 107 -16.36 -1.58 -5.06
CA ASP A 107 -15.82 -0.23 -4.92
C ASP A 107 -14.33 -0.14 -5.26
N MET A 108 -13.64 -1.28 -5.31
CA MET A 108 -12.22 -1.36 -5.68
C MET A 108 -12.01 -1.59 -7.18
N VAL A 109 -13.07 -1.97 -7.91
CA VAL A 109 -13.02 -2.22 -9.36
C VAL A 109 -12.50 -1.01 -10.14
N LYS A 110 -12.80 0.22 -9.68
CA LYS A 110 -12.34 1.46 -10.33
C LYS A 110 -10.83 1.69 -10.29
N TYR A 111 -10.09 0.92 -9.49
CA TYR A 111 -8.64 1.01 -9.34
C TYR A 111 -7.88 -0.15 -10.01
N ARG A 112 -8.58 -1.01 -10.78
CA ARG A 112 -7.95 -2.07 -11.58
C ARG A 112 -7.30 -1.53 -12.85
#